data_AF-B4FCZ4-F1
#
_entry.id   AF-B4FCZ4-F1
#
_cell.length_a   1.000
_cell.length_b   1.000
_cell.length_c   1.000
_cell.angle_alpha   90.00
_cell.angle_beta   90.00
_cell.angle_gamma   90.00
#
_symmetry.space_group_name_H-M   'P 1'
#
loop_
_entity.id
_entity.type
_entity.pdbx_description
1 polymer ?
#
loop_
_entity_poly.entity_id
_entity_poly.type
_entity_poly.pdbx_seq_one_letter_code
_entity_poly.pdbx_strand_id
1 'polypeptide(L)'
;MARYYKIPVLLIEFSQDKSFSFQSANEIGDDVSPTNIISKLSLLVLHFPRLRIIWSRSLHATAEIFMSLKTNQDEPDEKKATRVGVPSEDGIVEDDVRSENYNTSAIEFLRRLPGVTDSNYRAIMDGCNSLAELALLPVERLAELMGGQKAARTLKEFLDAKCPTML
;
A
#
# COMPACT_ATOMS: atom_id res chain seq x y z
N MET A 1 5.94 -1.40 -6.03
CA MET A 1 5.96 -1.98 -7.41
C MET A 1 5.09 -1.21 -8.39
N ALA A 2 3.76 -1.28 -8.30
CA ALA A 2 2.87 -0.59 -9.25
C ALA A 2 3.01 0.94 -9.25
N ARG A 3 3.65 1.57 -8.26
CA ARG A 3 3.96 3.01 -8.26
C ARG A 3 5.17 3.36 -9.14
N TYR A 4 6.20 2.53 -9.11
CA TYR A 4 7.53 2.86 -9.65
C TYR A 4 7.91 2.09 -10.92
N TYR A 5 7.23 0.98 -11.21
CA TYR A 5 7.49 0.18 -12.40
C TYR A 5 6.30 0.19 -13.34
N LYS A 6 6.59 0.34 -14.64
CA LYS A 6 5.59 0.41 -15.71
C LYS A 6 4.74 -0.86 -15.78
N ILE A 7 5.36 -2.02 -15.62
CA ILE A 7 4.72 -3.33 -15.74
C ILE A 7 5.03 -4.16 -14.47
N PRO A 8 4.22 -4.06 -13.42
CA PRO A 8 4.35 -4.94 -12.27
C PRO A 8 3.89 -6.35 -12.65
N VAL A 9 4.74 -7.36 -12.37
CA VAL A 9 4.45 -8.77 -12.65
C VAL A 9 4.54 -9.57 -11.36
N LEU A 10 3.55 -10.43 -11.12
CA LEU A 10 3.55 -11.46 -10.09
C LEU A 10 3.78 -12.82 -10.76
N LEU A 11 4.94 -13.43 -10.52
CA LEU A 11 5.23 -14.80 -10.94
C LEU A 11 4.84 -15.76 -9.83
N ILE A 12 4.01 -16.76 -10.16
CA ILE A 12 3.63 -17.84 -9.27
C ILE A 12 4.19 -19.13 -9.85
N GLU A 13 5.17 -19.71 -9.16
CA GLU A 13 5.83 -20.96 -9.53
C GLU A 13 5.19 -22.13 -8.79
N PHE A 14 4.90 -23.20 -9.53
CA PHE A 14 4.37 -24.45 -9.00
C PHE A 14 5.38 -25.58 -9.10
N SER A 15 5.25 -26.53 -8.20
CA SER A 15 6.02 -27.77 -8.21
C SER A 15 5.43 -28.76 -9.22
N GLN A 16 6.29 -29.38 -10.04
CA GLN A 16 5.86 -30.32 -11.10
C GLN A 16 5.25 -31.61 -10.55
N ASP A 17 5.61 -31.97 -9.33
CA ASP A 17 5.24 -33.20 -8.64
C ASP A 17 3.85 -33.14 -7.98
N LYS A 18 3.17 -31.98 -8.03
CA LYS A 18 1.88 -31.76 -7.39
C LYS A 18 0.81 -31.37 -8.42
N SER A 19 -0.33 -32.05 -8.37
CA SER A 19 -1.51 -31.68 -9.17
C SER A 19 -1.93 -30.25 -8.84
N PHE A 20 -2.02 -29.40 -9.86
CA PHE A 20 -2.39 -28.00 -9.73
C PHE A 20 -3.88 -27.87 -9.34
N SER A 21 -4.13 -27.36 -8.13
CA SER A 21 -5.38 -26.68 -7.82
C SER A 21 -5.15 -25.70 -6.68
N PHE A 22 -5.68 -24.49 -6.81
CA PHE A 22 -5.68 -23.53 -5.70
C PHE A 22 -6.54 -24.00 -4.53
N GLN A 23 -7.66 -24.64 -4.87
CA GLN A 23 -8.66 -25.20 -3.97
C GLN A 23 -9.42 -26.30 -4.70
N SER A 24 -10.10 -27.19 -3.98
CA SER A 24 -11.04 -28.10 -4.64
C SER A 24 -12.23 -27.32 -5.21
N ALA A 25 -12.85 -27.78 -6.31
CA ALA A 25 -14.01 -27.10 -6.90
C ALA A 25 -15.17 -26.93 -5.89
N ASN A 26 -15.23 -27.80 -4.87
CA ASN A 26 -16.23 -27.78 -3.81
C ASN A 26 -15.94 -26.73 -2.71
N GLU A 27 -14.74 -26.15 -2.67
CA GLU A 27 -14.36 -25.08 -1.73
C GLU A 27 -14.58 -23.67 -2.30
N ILE A 28 -14.98 -23.59 -3.57
CA ILE A 28 -15.36 -22.32 -4.21
C ILE A 28 -16.80 -22.00 -3.78
N GLY A 29 -16.93 -21.24 -2.70
CA GLY A 29 -18.21 -20.67 -2.29
C GLY A 29 -18.62 -19.48 -3.16
N ASP A 30 -19.91 -19.12 -3.12
CA ASP A 30 -20.46 -17.98 -3.86
C ASP A 30 -19.98 -16.62 -3.32
N ASP A 31 -19.51 -16.59 -2.07
CA ASP A 31 -19.10 -15.35 -1.38
C ASP A 31 -17.58 -15.11 -1.39
N VAL A 32 -17.21 -13.83 -1.48
CA VAL A 32 -15.82 -13.38 -1.36
C VAL A 32 -15.34 -13.51 0.09
N SER A 33 -14.63 -14.59 0.39
CA SER A 33 -14.00 -14.78 1.69
C SER A 33 -12.55 -14.24 1.77
N PRO A 34 -12.16 -13.54 2.86
CA PRO A 34 -10.78 -13.11 3.08
C PRO A 34 -9.83 -14.26 3.44
N THR A 35 -10.31 -15.48 3.67
CA THR A 35 -9.45 -16.66 3.85
C THR A 35 -9.19 -17.40 2.54
N ASN A 36 -9.99 -17.15 1.50
CA ASN A 36 -9.88 -17.82 0.21
C ASN A 36 -8.79 -17.17 -0.67
N ILE A 37 -7.85 -17.98 -1.15
CA ILE A 37 -6.73 -17.51 -2.00
C ILE A 37 -7.21 -16.96 -3.35
N ILE A 38 -8.26 -17.55 -3.93
CA ILE A 38 -8.86 -17.10 -5.19
C ILE A 38 -9.49 -15.71 -4.99
N SER A 39 -10.26 -15.53 -3.91
CA SER A 39 -10.83 -14.23 -3.55
C SER A 39 -9.76 -13.16 -3.36
N LYS A 40 -8.65 -13.49 -2.66
CA LYS A 40 -7.52 -12.57 -2.50
C LYS A 40 -6.87 -12.21 -3.83
N LEU A 41 -6.64 -13.18 -4.71
CA LEU A 41 -6.02 -12.95 -6.01
C LEU A 41 -6.93 -12.10 -6.91
N SER A 42 -8.23 -12.37 -6.91
CA SER A 42 -9.23 -11.58 -7.63
C SER A 42 -9.26 -10.13 -7.15
N LEU A 43 -9.33 -9.91 -5.82
CA LEU A 43 -9.25 -8.56 -5.24
C LEU A 43 -7.94 -7.87 -5.59
N LEU A 44 -6.81 -8.58 -5.54
CA LEU A 44 -5.51 -8.04 -5.91
C LEU A 44 -5.51 -7.51 -7.36
N VAL A 45 -6.02 -8.28 -8.32
CA VAL A 45 -6.06 -7.87 -9.73
C VAL A 45 -7.04 -6.71 -9.93
N LEU A 46 -8.18 -6.70 -9.23
CA LEU A 46 -9.14 -5.59 -9.27
C LEU A 46 -8.54 -4.28 -8.75
N HIS A 47 -7.80 -4.32 -7.65
CA HIS A 47 -7.17 -3.15 -7.06
C HIS A 47 -5.94 -2.66 -7.86
N PHE A 48 -5.25 -3.56 -8.56
CA PHE A 48 -4.05 -3.24 -9.33
C PHE A 48 -4.21 -3.64 -10.80
N PRO A 49 -4.96 -2.87 -11.62
CA PRO A 49 -5.29 -3.25 -13.01
C PRO A 49 -4.08 -3.36 -13.95
N ARG A 50 -2.91 -2.84 -13.56
CA ARG A 50 -1.64 -2.99 -14.30
C ARG A 50 -0.87 -4.26 -13.93
N LEU A 51 -1.24 -4.94 -12.85
CA LEU A 51 -0.58 -6.17 -12.41
C LEU A 51 -0.81 -7.27 -13.44
N ARG A 52 0.29 -7.92 -13.86
CA ARG A 52 0.24 -9.11 -14.72
C ARG A 52 0.62 -10.33 -13.89
N ILE A 53 -0.09 -11.43 -14.09
CA ILE A 53 0.21 -12.70 -13.43
C ILE A 53 0.86 -13.63 -14.45
N ILE A 54 1.98 -14.24 -14.07
CA ILE A 54 2.65 -15.29 -14.82
C ILE A 54 2.60 -16.57 -14.00
N TRP A 55 2.16 -17.65 -14.63
CA TRP A 55 2.12 -18.98 -14.04
C TRP A 55 3.29 -19.78 -14.58
N SER A 56 4.17 -20.27 -13.72
CA SER A 56 5.28 -21.15 -14.10
C SER A 56 5.07 -22.54 -13.52
N ARG A 57 5.24 -23.57 -14.34
CA ARG A 57 5.03 -24.97 -13.94
C ARG A 57 6.30 -25.64 -13.41
N SER A 58 7.44 -24.95 -13.43
CA SER A 58 8.71 -25.43 -12.88
C SER A 58 9.78 -24.35 -12.90
N LEU A 59 10.85 -24.55 -12.13
CA LEU A 59 12.05 -23.73 -12.17
C LEU A 59 12.69 -23.60 -13.57
N HIS A 60 12.66 -24.67 -14.38
CA HIS A 60 13.16 -24.62 -15.77
C HIS A 60 12.30 -23.70 -16.63
N ALA A 61 10.98 -23.83 -16.54
CA ALA A 61 10.05 -22.94 -17.25
C ALA A 61 10.19 -21.48 -16.77
N THR A 62 10.44 -21.27 -15.47
CA THR A 62 10.70 -19.93 -14.92
C THR A 62 11.95 -19.29 -15.56
N ALA A 63 13.04 -20.05 -15.70
CA ALA A 63 14.25 -19.55 -16.35
C ALA A 63 14.02 -19.20 -17.83
N GLU A 64 13.28 -20.03 -18.57
CA GLU A 64 12.91 -19.76 -19.97
C GLU A 64 12.02 -18.51 -20.10
N ILE A 65 11.07 -18.33 -19.17
CA ILE A 65 10.23 -17.13 -19.09
C ILE A 65 11.10 -15.90 -18.87
N PHE A 66 12.06 -15.93 -17.93
CA PHE A 66 12.95 -14.79 -17.68
C PHE A 66 13.79 -14.44 -18.90
N MET A 67 14.37 -15.44 -19.56
CA MET A 67 15.13 -15.24 -20.80
C MET A 67 14.28 -14.65 -21.92
N SER A 68 13.05 -15.15 -22.08
CA SER A 68 12.09 -14.62 -23.07
C SER A 68 11.70 -13.17 -22.77
N LEU A 69 11.45 -12.83 -21.51
CA LEU A 69 11.11 -11.47 -21.08
C LEU A 69 12.28 -10.49 -21.23
N LYS A 70 13.52 -10.97 -21.07
CA LYS A 70 14.73 -10.16 -21.22
C LYS A 70 15.14 -9.95 -22.68
N THR A 71 14.65 -10.78 -23.59
CA THR A 71 15.00 -10.72 -25.02
C THR A 71 14.66 -9.34 -25.60
N ASN A 72 15.64 -8.70 -26.25
CA ASN A 72 15.56 -7.34 -26.79
C ASN A 72 15.21 -6.25 -25.75
N GLN A 73 15.53 -6.47 -24.48
CA GLN A 73 15.43 -5.45 -23.43
C GLN A 73 16.82 -5.01 -22.97
N ASP A 74 16.97 -3.73 -22.65
CA ASP A 74 18.19 -3.16 -22.07
C ASP A 74 18.56 -3.81 -20.74
N GLU A 75 19.85 -3.81 -20.39
CA GLU A 75 20.31 -4.28 -19.07
C GLU A 75 19.80 -3.37 -17.94
N PRO A 76 19.39 -3.94 -16.78
CA PRO A 76 18.99 -3.15 -15.64
C PRO A 76 20.17 -2.35 -15.09
N ASP A 77 19.94 -1.07 -14.80
CA ASP A 77 20.92 -0.21 -14.13
C ASP A 77 20.79 -0.37 -12.60
N GLU A 78 21.85 -0.89 -11.97
CA GLU A 78 21.94 -1.10 -10.53
C GLU A 78 21.74 0.20 -9.75
N LYS A 79 22.37 1.30 -10.18
CA LYS A 79 22.30 2.59 -9.48
C LYS A 79 20.88 3.13 -9.49
N LYS A 80 20.20 3.00 -10.62
CA LYS A 80 18.78 3.38 -10.75
C LYS A 80 17.91 2.48 -9.87
N ALA A 81 18.13 1.16 -9.90
CA ALA A 81 17.35 0.20 -9.12
C ALA A 81 17.45 0.45 -7.59
N THR A 82 18.63 0.78 -7.07
CA THR A 82 18.82 1.11 -5.65
C THR A 82 18.11 2.40 -5.24
N ARG A 83 17.97 3.36 -6.15
CA ARG A 83 17.34 4.66 -5.87
C ARG A 83 15.81 4.62 -5.90
N VAL A 84 15.23 3.70 -6.68
CA VAL A 84 13.77 3.63 -6.88
C VAL A 84 13.02 3.46 -5.55
N GLY A 85 12.13 4.40 -5.24
CA GLY A 85 11.30 4.37 -4.03
C GLY A 85 12.02 4.79 -2.74
N VAL A 86 13.29 5.19 -2.81
CA VAL A 86 14.04 5.74 -1.67
C VAL A 86 13.87 7.25 -1.63
N PRO A 87 13.36 7.84 -0.54
CA PRO A 87 13.29 9.28 -0.37
C PRO A 87 14.70 9.90 -0.34
N SER A 88 14.86 11.05 -0.99
CA SER A 88 16.02 11.94 -0.79
C SER A 88 16.04 12.54 0.63
N GLU A 89 17.10 13.27 0.99
CA GLU A 89 17.20 13.92 2.31
C GLU A 89 16.03 14.88 2.57
N ASP A 90 15.47 15.48 1.52
CA ASP A 90 14.27 16.34 1.59
C ASP A 90 12.95 15.55 1.57
N GLY A 91 13.00 14.22 1.64
CA GLY A 91 11.83 13.33 1.66
C GLY A 91 11.16 13.11 0.31
N ILE A 92 11.75 13.61 -0.78
CA ILE A 92 11.19 13.52 -2.15
C ILE A 92 11.69 12.25 -2.84
N VAL A 93 10.79 11.48 -3.44
CA VAL A 93 11.13 10.35 -4.32
C VAL A 93 11.13 10.83 -5.77
N GLU A 94 12.29 10.79 -6.43
CA GLU A 94 12.43 11.15 -7.85
C GLU A 94 11.55 10.24 -8.74
N ASP A 95 10.98 10.80 -9.83
CA ASP A 95 10.08 10.13 -10.78
C ASP A 95 8.77 9.54 -10.22
N ASP A 96 8.41 9.89 -8.98
CA ASP A 96 7.15 9.50 -8.39
C ASP A 96 6.00 10.42 -8.84
N VAL A 97 5.35 10.05 -9.94
CA VAL A 97 4.19 10.77 -10.52
C VAL A 97 3.01 10.91 -9.54
N ARG A 98 3.01 10.15 -8.42
CA ARG A 98 2.01 10.24 -7.35
C ARG A 98 2.61 10.72 -6.03
N SER A 99 3.83 11.26 -5.99
CA SER A 99 4.25 12.10 -4.88
C SER A 99 3.40 13.38 -4.94
N GLU A 100 2.17 13.31 -4.41
CA GLU A 100 1.73 14.43 -3.59
C GLU A 100 2.88 14.64 -2.58
N ASN A 101 3.41 15.86 -2.48
CA ASN A 101 4.68 16.25 -1.81
C ASN A 101 4.75 15.97 -0.29
N TYR A 102 4.17 14.87 0.17
CA TYR A 102 3.96 14.53 1.56
C TYR A 102 4.56 13.16 1.85
N ASN A 103 5.16 13.05 3.03
CA ASN A 103 5.68 11.81 3.57
C ASN A 103 4.56 10.74 3.60
N THR A 104 4.64 9.75 2.72
CA THR A 104 3.59 8.72 2.55
C THR A 104 3.36 7.94 3.85
N SER A 105 4.42 7.69 4.64
CA SER A 105 4.31 7.05 5.94
C SER A 105 3.56 7.92 6.96
N ALA A 106 3.79 9.24 6.94
CA ALA A 106 3.05 10.17 7.78
C ALA A 106 1.56 10.24 7.39
N ILE A 107 1.25 10.22 6.08
CA ILE A 107 -0.14 10.16 5.60
C ILE A 107 -0.81 8.87 6.06
N GLU A 108 -0.16 7.73 5.85
CA GLU A 108 -0.75 6.45 6.22
C GLU A 108 -0.98 6.37 7.73
N PHE A 109 -0.01 6.81 8.53
CA PHE A 109 -0.16 6.92 9.99
C PHE A 109 -1.32 7.83 10.37
N LEU A 110 -1.38 9.05 9.81
CA LEU A 110 -2.44 10.02 10.07
C LEU A 110 -3.83 9.43 9.77
N ARG A 111 -3.98 8.70 8.65
CA ARG A 111 -5.24 8.03 8.28
C ARG A 111 -5.63 6.88 9.19
N ARG A 112 -4.72 6.33 10.00
CA ARG A 112 -5.07 5.34 11.03
C ARG A 112 -5.58 5.97 12.32
N LEU A 113 -5.46 7.29 12.50
CA LEU A 113 -5.92 7.94 13.72
C LEU A 113 -7.46 8.02 13.76
N PRO A 114 -8.08 7.80 14.93
CA PRO A 114 -9.53 7.91 15.10
C PRO A 114 -10.08 9.27 14.65
N GLY A 115 -11.15 9.26 13.88
CA GLY A 115 -11.77 10.49 13.36
C GLY A 115 -11.13 11.06 12.09
N VAL A 116 -9.95 10.58 11.69
CA VAL A 116 -9.35 10.93 10.40
C VAL A 116 -9.95 10.07 9.29
N THR A 117 -10.32 10.70 8.18
CA THR A 117 -10.98 10.08 7.03
C THR A 117 -10.32 10.51 5.73
N ASP A 118 -10.61 9.80 4.63
CA ASP A 118 -10.16 10.19 3.29
C ASP A 118 -10.68 11.57 2.85
N SER A 119 -11.76 12.06 3.47
CA SER A 119 -12.33 13.37 3.18
C SER A 119 -11.68 14.52 3.94
N ASN A 120 -11.04 14.27 5.10
CA ASN A 120 -10.50 15.35 5.95
C ASN A 120 -8.97 15.36 6.09
N TYR A 121 -8.26 14.26 5.81
CA TYR A 121 -6.82 14.17 6.09
C TYR A 121 -5.99 15.24 5.35
N ARG A 122 -6.39 15.65 4.14
CA ARG A 122 -5.69 16.71 3.38
C ARG A 122 -5.77 18.06 4.08
N ALA A 123 -6.96 18.44 4.55
CA ALA A 123 -7.14 19.68 5.29
C ALA A 123 -6.34 19.70 6.59
N ILE A 124 -6.19 18.55 7.25
CA ILE A 124 -5.31 18.40 8.43
C ILE A 124 -3.84 18.63 8.05
N MET A 125 -3.36 18.02 6.96
CA MET A 125 -1.98 18.18 6.49
C MET A 125 -1.68 19.62 6.07
N ASP A 126 -2.63 20.29 5.42
CA ASP A 126 -2.46 21.69 5.03
C ASP A 126 -2.53 22.64 6.23
N GLY A 127 -3.21 22.22 7.30
CA GLY A 127 -3.40 23.00 8.52
C GLY A 127 -2.36 22.78 9.61
N CYS A 128 -1.49 21.77 9.49
CA CYS A 128 -0.50 21.40 10.50
C CYS A 128 0.83 21.02 9.84
N ASN A 129 1.95 21.59 10.32
CA ASN A 129 3.27 21.29 9.78
C ASN A 129 3.87 19.99 10.33
N SER A 130 3.30 19.44 11.41
CA SER A 130 3.76 18.20 12.03
C SER A 130 2.68 17.48 12.83
N LEU A 131 2.91 16.19 13.12
CA LEU A 131 2.05 15.42 14.03
C LEU A 131 2.12 15.93 15.49
N ALA A 132 3.25 16.53 15.88
CA ALA A 132 3.40 17.14 17.20
C ALA A 132 2.49 18.38 17.34
N GLU A 133 2.46 19.22 16.31
CA GLU A 133 1.55 20.37 16.23
C GLU A 133 0.09 19.91 16.27
N LEU A 134 -0.27 18.89 15.48
CA LEU A 134 -1.60 18.31 15.46
C LEU A 134 -2.07 17.88 16.86
N ALA A 135 -1.20 17.26 17.66
CA ALA A 135 -1.54 16.80 19.01
C ALA A 135 -1.80 17.93 20.01
N LEU A 136 -1.16 19.09 19.79
CA LEU A 136 -1.29 20.26 20.65
C LEU A 136 -2.44 21.19 20.26
N LEU A 137 -3.08 20.97 19.11
CA LEU A 137 -4.19 21.81 18.69
C LEU A 137 -5.41 21.70 19.62
N PRO A 138 -6.11 22.83 19.88
CA PRO A 138 -7.38 22.81 20.60
C PRO A 138 -8.49 22.15 19.75
N VAL A 139 -9.50 21.59 20.42
CA VAL A 139 -10.60 20.84 19.78
C VAL A 139 -11.34 21.69 18.75
N GLU A 140 -11.47 22.98 18.99
CA GLU A 140 -12.13 23.94 18.11
C GLU A 140 -11.40 24.02 16.76
N ARG A 141 -10.07 24.14 16.79
CA ARG A 141 -9.25 24.20 15.58
C ARG A 141 -9.24 22.86 14.85
N LEU A 142 -9.20 21.75 15.59
CA LEU A 142 -9.36 20.42 15.01
C LEU A 142 -10.72 20.27 14.33
N ALA A 143 -11.81 20.79 14.90
CA ALA A 143 -13.15 20.68 14.31
C ALA A 143 -13.28 21.47 13.00
N GLU A 144 -12.61 22.62 12.90
CA GLU A 144 -12.51 23.39 11.65
C GLU A 144 -11.77 22.60 10.57
N LEU A 145 -10.58 22.06 10.90
CA LEU A 145 -9.75 21.30 9.95
C LEU A 145 -10.41 19.98 9.52
N MET A 146 -11.08 19.30 10.46
CA MET A 146 -11.68 17.98 10.24
C MET A 146 -13.10 18.04 9.67
N GLY A 147 -13.68 19.24 9.55
CA GLY A 147 -15.05 19.45 9.05
C GLY A 147 -16.14 18.91 9.98
N GLY A 148 -15.85 18.75 11.28
CA GLY A 148 -16.83 18.19 12.22
C GLY A 148 -16.35 18.05 13.66
N GLN A 149 -17.20 18.48 14.59
CA GLN A 149 -16.96 18.40 16.04
C GLN A 149 -16.79 16.96 16.55
N LYS A 150 -17.54 16.02 15.98
CA LYS A 150 -17.45 14.60 16.38
C LYS A 150 -16.06 14.03 16.12
N ALA A 151 -15.54 14.24 14.90
CA ALA A 151 -14.23 13.74 14.50
C ALA A 151 -13.11 14.35 15.33
N ALA A 152 -13.17 15.66 15.58
CA ALA A 152 -12.19 16.38 16.40
C ALA A 152 -12.14 15.89 17.85
N ARG A 153 -13.29 15.69 18.49
CA ARG A 153 -13.33 15.14 19.86
C ARG A 153 -12.79 13.73 19.91
N THR A 154 -13.19 12.86 18.97
CA THR A 154 -12.70 11.48 18.90
C THR A 154 -11.17 11.43 18.76
N LEU A 155 -10.59 12.29 17.90
CA LEU A 155 -9.15 12.38 17.77
C LEU A 155 -8.49 12.90 19.05
N LYS A 156 -9.01 13.99 19.64
CA LYS A 156 -8.42 14.62 20.82
C LYS A 156 -8.48 13.72 22.05
N GLU A 157 -9.61 13.06 22.28
CA GLU A 157 -9.78 12.06 23.35
C GLU A 157 -8.77 10.92 23.22
N PHE A 158 -8.51 10.46 22.00
CA PHE A 158 -7.50 9.43 21.75
C PHE A 158 -6.08 9.91 22.05
N LEU A 159 -5.71 11.11 21.61
CA LEU A 159 -4.37 11.66 21.80
C LEU A 159 -4.07 12.02 23.27
N ASP A 160 -5.07 12.52 23.99
CA ASP A 160 -4.95 12.91 25.40
C ASP A 160 -5.25 11.73 26.36
N ALA A 161 -5.63 10.56 25.84
CA ALA A 161 -5.89 9.38 26.66
C ALA A 161 -4.64 8.99 27.44
N LYS A 162 -4.82 8.65 28.73
CA LYS A 162 -3.73 8.11 29.53
C LYS A 162 -3.26 6.80 28.90
N CYS A 163 -1.95 6.71 28.64
CA CYS A 163 -1.35 5.47 28.17
C CYS A 163 -1.70 4.36 29.17
N PRO A 164 -2.37 3.27 28.75
CA PRO A 164 -2.69 2.18 29.65
C PRO A 164 -1.37 1.56 30.10
N THR A 165 -1.00 1.80 31.36
CA THR A 165 0.06 1.06 32.02
C THR A 165 -0.37 -0.40 32.05
N MET A 166 0.27 -1.22 31.22
CA MET A 166 0.16 -2.66 31.28
C MET A 166 0.81 -3.12 32.59
N LEU A 167 0.00 -3.29 33.64
CA LEU A 167 0.36 -4.05 34.84
C LEU A 167 0.09 -5.53 34.61
#